data_AF-A0A1Y2KAG2-F1
#
_entry.id   AF-A0A1Y2KAG2-F1
#
_cell.length_a   1.000
_cell.length_b   1.000
_cell.length_c   1.000
_cell.angle_alpha   90.00
_cell.angle_beta   90.00
_cell.angle_gamma   90.00
#
_symmetry.space_group_name_H-M   'P 1'
#
loop_
_entity.id
_entity.type
_entity.pdbx_description
1 polymer ?
#
loop_
_entity_poly.entity_id
_entity_poly.type
_entity_poly.pdbx_seq_one_letter_code
_entity_poly.pdbx_strand_id
1 'polypeptide(L)'
;MITGELKSKVDKLWTEFWTGGITNPLTVIEQISFLMFARLLDIAESRNEKRDARTGRQGRRNFNETEQDLRWSRFKHLGAEEMLPLVRDRVFPHFKKVAVDGAEFGEYMKEAQLMIAKASLLVKAVEMIDALPLTAGDTKGDLYEYLLGKLTTAGINGQFRTPRHVIRAMVEMVAPRPDEVVGDPACGTAGFLVEAMQYLMREYTSPEMVETDPETGEKIYHGDLLEPHREHIQRRMFRGFDFDVTMLRIAAMNLLLHGIDAPDIHYQDTLSNTFPERYPKMAADAFDVILANPPFKGSLDFEDVHNTLLGQVKTKKRSCCSSPSSCACCAWAGAPPPSSRTGFFLVVPRPMWTCAASWWTTTSLRG
;
A
#
# COMPACT_ATOMS: atom_id res chain seq x y z
N MET A 1 -8.99 15.21 0.19
CA MET A 1 -9.11 15.07 1.65
C MET A 1 -10.52 14.59 1.98
N ILE A 2 -10.64 13.57 2.83
CA ILE A 2 -11.93 12.98 3.22
C ILE A 2 -12.82 13.93 4.06
N THR A 3 -14.10 14.07 3.68
CA THR A 3 -15.10 14.90 4.38
C THR A 3 -15.46 14.36 5.77
N GLY A 4 -16.03 15.22 6.63
CA GLY A 4 -16.46 14.82 7.98
C GLY A 4 -17.51 13.71 7.99
N GLU A 5 -18.43 13.72 7.03
CA GLU A 5 -19.45 12.67 6.87
C GLU A 5 -18.81 11.32 6.52
N LEU A 6 -17.88 11.31 5.56
CA LEU A 6 -17.17 10.11 5.14
C LEU A 6 -16.31 9.53 6.28
N LYS A 7 -15.64 10.39 7.06
CA LYS A 7 -14.93 9.97 8.29
C LYS A 7 -15.89 9.27 9.26
N SER A 8 -17.07 9.84 9.48
CA SER A 8 -18.08 9.23 10.36
C SER A 8 -18.56 7.87 9.84
N LYS A 9 -18.71 7.69 8.53
CA LYS A 9 -19.07 6.38 7.93
C LYS A 9 -17.99 5.33 8.17
N VAL A 10 -16.72 5.69 7.97
CA VAL A 10 -15.57 4.79 8.24
C VAL A 10 -15.48 4.47 9.73
N ASP A 11 -15.67 5.45 10.61
CA ASP A 11 -15.66 5.25 12.07
C ASP A 11 -16.75 4.29 12.53
N LYS A 12 -17.97 4.45 12.01
CA LYS A 12 -19.07 3.53 12.30
C LYS A 12 -18.75 2.12 11.79
N LEU A 13 -18.22 1.98 10.58
CA LEU A 13 -17.85 0.68 10.02
C LEU A 13 -16.82 -0.01 10.92
N TRP A 14 -15.79 0.71 11.35
CA TRP A 14 -14.82 0.22 12.32
C TRP A 14 -15.47 -0.27 13.62
N THR A 15 -16.38 0.52 14.20
CA THR A 15 -17.08 0.16 15.43
C THR A 15 -17.98 -1.07 15.26
N GLU A 16 -18.64 -1.25 14.12
CA GLU A 16 -19.45 -2.44 13.84
C GLU A 16 -18.60 -3.71 13.80
N PHE A 17 -17.41 -3.67 13.20
CA PHE A 17 -16.47 -4.80 13.23
C PHE A 17 -16.00 -5.13 14.65
N TRP A 18 -15.65 -4.11 15.43
CA TRP A 18 -15.23 -4.27 16.83
C TRP A 18 -16.33 -4.90 17.69
N THR A 19 -17.54 -4.33 17.65
CA THR A 19 -18.71 -4.84 18.39
C THR A 19 -19.21 -6.19 17.86
N GLY A 20 -18.96 -6.47 16.58
CA GLY A 20 -19.23 -7.76 15.95
C GLY A 20 -18.34 -8.90 16.43
N GLY A 21 -17.22 -8.59 17.10
CA GLY A 21 -16.33 -9.57 17.75
C GLY A 21 -14.94 -9.68 17.13
N ILE A 22 -14.58 -8.82 16.18
CA ILE A 22 -13.23 -8.77 15.61
C ILE A 22 -12.44 -7.69 16.35
N THR A 23 -11.65 -8.11 17.34
CA THR A 23 -10.92 -7.21 18.24
C THR A 23 -9.50 -6.90 17.79
N ASN A 24 -8.96 -7.59 16.78
CA ASN A 24 -7.66 -7.28 16.20
C ASN A 24 -7.83 -6.24 15.07
N PRO A 25 -7.35 -4.99 15.24
CA PRO A 25 -7.39 -3.94 14.23
C PRO A 25 -6.81 -4.32 12.86
N LEU A 26 -5.76 -5.14 12.82
CA LEU A 26 -5.21 -5.62 11.55
C LEU A 26 -6.23 -6.48 10.81
N THR A 27 -6.89 -7.40 11.53
CA THR A 27 -7.97 -8.22 10.97
C THR A 27 -9.15 -7.36 10.54
N VAL A 28 -9.52 -6.31 11.29
CA VAL A 28 -10.60 -5.39 10.88
C VAL A 28 -10.30 -4.76 9.52
N ILE A 29 -9.10 -4.19 9.36
CA ILE A 29 -8.71 -3.55 8.10
C ILE A 29 -8.62 -4.56 6.98
N GLU A 30 -8.03 -5.72 7.24
CA GLU A 30 -7.91 -6.77 6.24
C GLU A 30 -9.29 -7.20 5.71
N GLN A 31 -10.26 -7.44 6.60
CA GLN A 31 -11.62 -7.83 6.21
C GLN A 31 -12.35 -6.72 5.45
N ILE A 32 -12.22 -5.44 5.88
CA ILE A 32 -12.75 -4.31 5.12
C ILE A 32 -12.11 -4.24 3.74
N SER A 33 -10.80 -4.48 3.64
CA SER A 33 -10.04 -4.45 2.39
C SER A 33 -10.53 -5.52 1.41
N PHE A 34 -10.78 -6.75 1.88
CA PHE A 34 -11.33 -7.82 1.04
C PHE A 34 -12.73 -7.48 0.50
N LEU A 35 -13.60 -6.91 1.35
CA LEU A 35 -14.94 -6.51 0.91
C LEU A 35 -14.89 -5.32 -0.08
N MET A 36 -14.02 -4.34 0.17
CA MET A 36 -13.78 -3.26 -0.78
C MET A 36 -13.24 -3.81 -2.11
N PHE A 37 -12.34 -4.80 -2.08
CA PHE A 37 -11.82 -5.46 -3.26
C PHE A 37 -12.92 -6.17 -4.06
N ALA A 38 -13.82 -6.91 -3.40
CA ALA A 38 -14.99 -7.52 -4.05
C ALA A 38 -15.84 -6.49 -4.79
N ARG A 39 -16.06 -5.31 -4.18
CA ARG A 39 -16.79 -4.21 -4.81
C ARG A 39 -16.03 -3.62 -6.00
N LEU A 40 -14.72 -3.42 -5.88
CA LEU A 40 -13.89 -2.91 -6.98
C LEU A 40 -13.87 -3.86 -8.17
N LEU A 41 -13.83 -5.17 -7.95
CA LEU A 41 -13.90 -6.18 -9.01
C LEU A 41 -15.20 -6.05 -9.83
N ASP A 42 -16.33 -5.85 -9.15
CA ASP A 42 -17.63 -5.67 -9.83
C ASP A 42 -17.75 -4.31 -10.53
N ILE A 43 -17.18 -3.25 -9.96
CA ILE A 43 -17.10 -1.94 -10.61
C ILE A 43 -16.25 -2.04 -11.90
N ALA A 44 -15.11 -2.73 -11.84
CA ALA A 44 -14.23 -2.96 -12.98
C ALA A 44 -14.93 -3.81 -14.06
N GLU A 45 -15.65 -4.87 -13.65
CA GLU A 45 -16.46 -5.69 -14.57
C GLU A 45 -17.52 -4.84 -15.28
N SER A 46 -18.27 -4.05 -14.52
CA SER A 46 -19.31 -3.16 -15.06
C SER A 46 -18.75 -2.11 -16.03
N ARG A 47 -17.51 -1.63 -15.78
CA ARG A 47 -16.80 -0.73 -16.68
C ARG A 47 -16.38 -1.45 -17.97
N ASN A 48 -15.87 -2.67 -17.86
CA ASN A 48 -15.53 -3.50 -19.02
C ASN A 48 -16.76 -3.82 -19.86
N GLU A 49 -17.90 -4.20 -19.25
CA GLU A 49 -19.18 -4.40 -19.95
C GLU A 49 -19.60 -3.18 -20.77
N LYS A 50 -19.54 -1.98 -20.18
CA LYS A 50 -19.87 -0.72 -20.87
C LYS A 50 -18.91 -0.42 -22.01
N ARG A 51 -17.61 -0.68 -21.85
CA ARG A 51 -16.60 -0.50 -22.89
C ARG A 51 -16.82 -1.47 -24.05
N ASP A 52 -17.09 -2.73 -23.75
CA ASP A 52 -17.29 -3.77 -24.75
C ASP A 52 -18.56 -3.49 -25.57
N ALA A 53 -19.64 -3.05 -24.91
CA ALA A 53 -20.87 -2.63 -25.59
C ALA A 53 -20.66 -1.43 -26.55
N ARG A 54 -19.69 -0.55 -26.26
CA ARG A 54 -19.36 0.61 -27.11
C ARG A 54 -18.40 0.27 -28.25
N THR A 55 -17.41 -0.58 -27.98
CA THR A 55 -16.33 -0.88 -28.94
C THR A 55 -16.61 -2.12 -29.79
N GLY A 56 -17.59 -2.94 -29.41
CA GLY A 56 -17.87 -4.24 -30.03
C GLY A 56 -16.77 -5.30 -29.82
N ARG A 57 -15.74 -4.98 -29.04
CA ARG A 57 -14.64 -5.90 -28.70
C ARG A 57 -14.86 -6.44 -27.29
N GLN A 58 -14.83 -7.76 -27.14
CA GLN A 58 -14.85 -8.37 -25.81
C GLN A 58 -13.49 -8.20 -25.14
N GLY A 59 -13.48 -7.53 -24.00
CA GLY A 59 -12.33 -7.42 -23.13
C GLY A 59 -12.24 -8.58 -22.13
N ARG A 60 -11.24 -8.50 -21.25
CA ARG A 60 -11.08 -9.45 -20.15
C ARG A 60 -12.24 -9.35 -19.16
N ARG A 61 -12.75 -10.52 -18.75
CA ARG A 61 -13.80 -10.69 -17.74
C ARG A 61 -13.19 -11.10 -16.40
N ASN A 62 -13.68 -10.53 -15.32
CA ASN A 62 -13.38 -10.93 -13.95
C ASN A 62 -14.35 -12.02 -13.45
N PHE A 63 -15.51 -12.16 -14.09
CA PHE A 63 -16.55 -13.13 -13.73
C PHE A 63 -17.02 -13.87 -14.99
N ASN A 64 -17.05 -15.19 -14.94
CA ASN A 64 -17.61 -16.01 -16.02
C ASN A 64 -19.15 -15.99 -15.97
N GLU A 65 -19.80 -16.57 -16.99
CA GLU A 65 -21.27 -16.65 -17.05
C GLU A 65 -21.89 -17.37 -15.84
N THR A 66 -21.19 -18.35 -15.28
CA THR A 66 -21.61 -19.13 -14.11
C THR A 66 -21.27 -18.47 -12.77
N GLU A 67 -20.58 -17.33 -12.78
CA GLU A 67 -20.05 -16.65 -11.58
C GLU A 67 -20.72 -15.30 -11.35
N GLN A 68 -21.80 -15.00 -12.09
CA GLN A 68 -22.50 -13.72 -11.99
C GLN A 68 -23.11 -13.49 -10.61
N ASP A 69 -23.45 -14.56 -9.88
CA ASP A 69 -23.94 -14.50 -8.51
C ASP A 69 -22.87 -14.03 -7.51
N LEU A 70 -21.59 -14.12 -7.85
CA LEU A 70 -20.47 -13.67 -7.02
C LEU A 70 -20.23 -12.15 -7.10
N ARG A 71 -20.92 -11.46 -8.01
CA ARG A 71 -20.76 -10.01 -8.19
C ARG A 71 -21.37 -9.24 -7.02
N TRP A 72 -20.68 -8.20 -6.58
CA TRP A 72 -21.13 -7.31 -5.51
C TRP A 72 -22.56 -6.80 -5.73
N SER A 73 -22.86 -6.33 -6.94
CA SER A 73 -24.18 -5.88 -7.39
C SER A 73 -25.30 -6.92 -7.27
N ARG A 74 -24.97 -8.22 -7.11
CA ARG A 74 -25.95 -9.30 -6.90
C ARG A 74 -26.04 -9.64 -5.42
N PHE A 75 -24.94 -10.05 -4.80
CA PHE A 75 -25.00 -10.59 -3.44
C PHE A 75 -25.33 -9.51 -2.40
N LYS A 76 -25.12 -8.22 -2.69
CA LYS A 76 -25.45 -7.14 -1.75
C LYS A 76 -26.93 -7.04 -1.39
N HIS A 77 -27.80 -7.69 -2.17
CA HIS A 77 -29.24 -7.72 -1.94
C HIS A 77 -29.71 -8.98 -1.18
N LEU A 78 -28.79 -9.89 -0.85
CA LEU A 78 -29.12 -11.13 -0.14
C LEU A 78 -29.33 -10.87 1.36
N GLY A 79 -30.14 -11.73 1.97
CA GLY A 79 -30.28 -11.78 3.42
C GLY A 79 -29.06 -12.40 4.11
N ALA A 80 -28.99 -12.27 5.43
CA ALA A 80 -27.88 -12.74 6.24
C ALA A 80 -27.58 -14.25 6.05
N GLU A 81 -28.61 -15.09 6.03
CA GLU A 81 -28.47 -16.56 5.92
C GLU A 81 -27.87 -17.01 4.59
N GLU A 82 -28.14 -16.30 3.50
CA GLU A 82 -27.66 -16.62 2.16
C GLU A 82 -26.32 -15.94 1.84
N MET A 83 -26.14 -14.69 2.29
CA MET A 83 -24.94 -13.91 2.00
C MET A 83 -23.68 -14.52 2.61
N LEU A 84 -23.75 -14.94 3.89
CA LEU A 84 -22.58 -15.46 4.59
C LEU A 84 -21.94 -16.68 3.91
N PRO A 85 -22.67 -17.78 3.61
CA PRO A 85 -22.08 -18.92 2.93
C PRO A 85 -21.62 -18.56 1.51
N LEU A 86 -22.36 -17.73 0.76
CA LEU A 86 -21.93 -17.31 -0.58
C LEU A 86 -20.61 -16.54 -0.55
N VAL A 87 -20.49 -15.56 0.34
CA VAL A 87 -19.28 -14.74 0.45
C VAL A 87 -18.10 -15.57 0.93
N ARG A 88 -18.29 -16.37 1.99
CA ARG A 88 -17.24 -17.21 2.57
C ARG A 88 -16.75 -18.30 1.60
N ASP A 89 -17.68 -19.04 0.99
CA ASP A 89 -17.38 -20.30 0.31
C ASP A 89 -17.21 -20.13 -1.20
N ARG A 90 -17.62 -18.98 -1.77
CA ARG A 90 -17.51 -18.73 -3.21
C ARG A 90 -16.85 -17.41 -3.59
N VAL A 91 -17.22 -16.28 -2.96
CA VAL A 91 -16.61 -14.97 -3.30
C VAL A 91 -15.14 -14.93 -2.91
N PHE A 92 -14.78 -15.34 -1.69
CA PHE A 92 -13.39 -15.34 -1.24
C PHE A 92 -12.50 -16.30 -2.05
N PRO A 93 -12.92 -17.55 -2.33
CA PRO A 93 -12.20 -18.43 -3.26
C PRO A 93 -12.06 -17.86 -4.67
N HIS A 94 -13.02 -17.05 -5.14
CA HIS A 94 -12.93 -16.40 -6.45
C HIS A 94 -11.78 -15.39 -6.54
N PHE A 95 -11.40 -14.74 -5.45
CA PHE A 95 -10.25 -13.82 -5.45
C PHE A 95 -8.96 -14.51 -5.92
N LYS A 96 -8.78 -15.77 -5.52
CA LYS A 96 -7.65 -16.60 -5.96
C LYS A 96 -7.69 -16.92 -7.45
N LYS A 97 -8.87 -17.03 -8.06
CA LYS A 97 -8.99 -17.25 -9.51
C LYS A 97 -8.61 -16.00 -10.29
N VAL A 98 -9.17 -14.85 -9.88
CA VAL A 98 -8.87 -13.55 -10.50
C VAL A 98 -7.38 -13.21 -10.43
N ALA A 99 -6.70 -13.66 -9.37
CA ALA A 99 -5.25 -13.61 -9.23
C ALA A 99 -4.49 -14.32 -10.35
N VAL A 100 -4.87 -15.57 -10.62
CA VAL A 100 -4.16 -16.47 -11.52
C VAL A 100 -4.32 -16.04 -12.98
N ASP A 101 -5.45 -15.43 -13.33
CA ASP A 101 -5.75 -15.02 -14.70
C ASP A 101 -5.05 -13.72 -15.14
N GLY A 102 -4.13 -13.18 -14.31
CA GLY A 102 -3.22 -12.08 -14.67
C GLY A 102 -3.55 -10.74 -14.02
N ALA A 103 -4.16 -10.73 -12.84
CA ALA A 103 -4.12 -9.55 -11.98
C ALA A 103 -2.96 -9.78 -11.02
N GLU A 104 -1.82 -9.11 -11.24
CA GLU A 104 -0.63 -9.19 -10.36
C GLU A 104 -1.01 -8.98 -8.87
N PHE A 105 -2.08 -8.23 -8.64
CA PHE A 105 -2.72 -8.03 -7.33
C PHE A 105 -3.17 -9.31 -6.59
N GLY A 106 -3.54 -10.37 -7.30
CA GLY A 106 -4.23 -11.47 -6.63
C GLY A 106 -3.31 -12.48 -5.93
N GLU A 107 -1.98 -12.40 -6.11
CA GLU A 107 -1.05 -13.22 -5.34
C GLU A 107 -1.26 -13.03 -3.83
N TYR A 108 -1.45 -11.79 -3.38
CA TYR A 108 -1.70 -11.47 -1.97
C TYR A 108 -3.11 -11.86 -1.51
N MET A 109 -4.05 -12.00 -2.43
CA MET A 109 -5.44 -12.38 -2.16
C MET A 109 -5.66 -13.91 -2.18
N LYS A 110 -4.64 -14.70 -2.56
CA LYS A 110 -4.73 -16.17 -2.72
C LYS A 110 -5.13 -16.92 -1.45
N GLU A 111 -4.79 -16.37 -0.29
CA GLU A 111 -5.08 -16.97 1.02
C GLU A 111 -6.10 -16.12 1.81
N ALA A 112 -6.87 -15.27 1.11
CA ALA A 112 -7.93 -14.51 1.73
C ALA A 112 -8.95 -15.44 2.38
N GLN A 113 -9.27 -15.18 3.64
CA GLN A 113 -10.30 -15.91 4.39
C GLN A 113 -11.26 -14.92 5.06
N LEU A 114 -12.55 -15.25 5.00
CA LEU A 114 -13.57 -14.45 5.67
C LEU A 114 -13.57 -14.77 7.16
N MET A 115 -13.20 -13.79 7.98
CA MET A 115 -13.15 -13.90 9.44
C MET A 115 -14.44 -13.41 10.13
N ILE A 116 -15.39 -12.89 9.34
CA ILE A 116 -16.70 -12.45 9.85
C ILE A 116 -17.58 -13.67 10.12
N ALA A 117 -17.75 -14.02 11.40
CA ALA A 117 -18.60 -15.14 11.82
C ALA A 117 -20.10 -14.79 11.88
N LYS A 118 -20.44 -13.54 12.23
CA LYS A 118 -21.84 -13.11 12.37
C LYS A 118 -22.38 -12.66 11.03
N ALA A 119 -23.41 -13.36 10.53
CA ALA A 119 -24.05 -13.03 9.25
C ALA A 119 -24.64 -11.60 9.22
N SER A 120 -25.20 -11.13 10.34
CA SER A 120 -25.72 -9.76 10.46
C SER A 120 -24.63 -8.69 10.37
N LEU A 121 -23.40 -8.98 10.85
CA LEU A 121 -22.26 -8.07 10.67
C LEU A 121 -21.88 -7.99 9.20
N LEU A 122 -21.86 -9.12 8.48
CA LEU A 122 -21.50 -9.13 7.05
C LEU A 122 -22.48 -8.28 6.23
N VAL A 123 -23.79 -8.44 6.44
CA VAL A 123 -24.81 -7.64 5.75
C VAL A 123 -24.59 -6.15 5.99
N LYS A 124 -24.45 -5.74 7.25
CA LYS A 124 -24.17 -4.34 7.61
C LYS A 124 -22.88 -3.82 6.97
N ALA A 125 -21.81 -4.61 7.00
CA ALA A 125 -20.53 -4.23 6.41
C ALA A 125 -20.66 -4.02 4.90
N VAL A 126 -21.38 -4.90 4.21
CA VAL A 126 -21.67 -4.79 2.76
C VAL A 126 -22.49 -3.53 2.47
N GLU A 127 -23.55 -3.26 3.22
CA GLU A 127 -24.37 -2.04 3.06
C GLU A 127 -23.53 -0.75 3.26
N MET A 128 -22.73 -0.72 4.33
CA MET A 128 -21.89 0.45 4.65
C MET A 128 -20.79 0.66 3.61
N ILE A 129 -20.17 -0.41 3.12
CA ILE A 129 -19.16 -0.34 2.06
C ILE A 129 -19.80 0.06 0.74
N ASP A 130 -21.03 -0.39 0.41
CA ASP A 130 -21.73 0.01 -0.81
C ASP A 130 -22.03 1.51 -0.86
N ALA A 131 -22.25 2.14 0.30
CA ALA A 131 -22.48 3.57 0.43
C ALA A 131 -21.21 4.44 0.26
N LEU A 132 -20.01 3.84 0.22
CA LEU A 132 -18.76 4.59 0.03
C LEU A 132 -18.59 5.01 -1.44
N PRO A 133 -18.02 6.19 -1.73
CA PRO A 133 -17.78 6.67 -3.09
C PRO A 133 -16.49 6.06 -3.70
N LEU A 134 -16.45 4.74 -3.90
CA LEU A 134 -15.26 4.06 -4.44
C LEU A 134 -15.03 4.26 -5.96
N THR A 135 -15.93 4.97 -6.63
CA THR A 135 -15.79 5.35 -8.04
C THR A 135 -15.13 6.72 -8.24
N ALA A 136 -15.03 7.53 -7.18
CA ALA A 136 -14.36 8.83 -7.22
C ALA A 136 -12.84 8.63 -7.05
N GLY A 137 -12.07 9.16 -8.02
CA GLY A 137 -10.64 8.86 -8.21
C GLY A 137 -9.79 9.05 -6.96
N ASP A 138 -9.83 10.25 -6.37
CA ASP A 138 -9.00 10.61 -5.22
C ASP A 138 -9.65 10.21 -3.89
N THR A 139 -10.99 10.25 -3.82
CA THR A 139 -11.74 9.98 -2.58
C THR A 139 -11.52 8.56 -2.07
N LYS A 140 -11.40 7.56 -2.95
CA LYS A 140 -11.22 6.15 -2.55
C LYS A 140 -9.88 5.89 -1.86
N GLY A 141 -8.81 6.56 -2.29
CA GLY A 141 -7.48 6.46 -1.68
C GLY A 141 -7.45 7.12 -0.30
N ASP A 142 -7.99 8.34 -0.22
CA ASP A 142 -8.13 9.09 1.04
C ASP A 142 -8.98 8.35 2.09
N LEU A 143 -10.06 7.70 1.66
CA LEU A 143 -10.91 6.86 2.50
C LEU A 143 -10.11 5.73 3.16
N TYR A 144 -9.29 5.05 2.36
CA TYR A 144 -8.49 3.94 2.82
C TYR A 144 -7.33 4.41 3.70
N GLU A 145 -6.67 5.51 3.35
CA GLU A 145 -5.64 6.12 4.19
C GLU A 145 -6.18 6.56 5.56
N TYR A 146 -7.41 7.07 5.61
CA TYR A 146 -8.08 7.38 6.87
C TYR A 146 -8.36 6.12 7.70
N LEU A 147 -8.82 5.04 7.07
CA LEU A 147 -9.00 3.74 7.71
C LEU A 147 -7.67 3.22 8.28
N LEU A 148 -6.57 3.28 7.51
CA LEU A 148 -5.23 2.91 7.96
C LEU A 148 -4.73 3.77 9.12
N GLY A 149 -5.13 5.04 9.17
CA GLY A 149 -4.88 5.93 10.31
C GLY A 149 -5.35 5.34 11.64
N LYS A 150 -6.41 4.53 11.65
CA LYS A 150 -6.94 3.87 12.87
C LYS A 150 -6.00 2.80 13.43
N LEU A 151 -5.12 2.20 12.61
CA LEU A 151 -4.08 1.28 13.12
C LEU A 151 -3.08 1.99 14.03
N THR A 152 -2.71 3.23 13.65
CA THR A 152 -1.66 3.97 14.35
C THR A 152 -2.04 4.32 15.78
N THR A 153 -3.34 4.53 16.04
CA THR A 153 -3.87 4.79 17.38
C THR A 153 -3.84 3.55 18.27
N ALA A 154 -3.90 2.35 17.68
CA ALA A 154 -3.94 1.09 18.44
C ALA A 154 -2.56 0.62 18.92
N GLY A 155 -1.45 1.20 18.42
CA GLY A 155 -0.10 0.92 18.93
C GLY A 155 0.29 -0.57 18.93
N ILE A 156 -0.17 -1.33 17.93
CA ILE A 156 -0.04 -2.79 17.97
C ILE A 156 1.36 -3.22 17.55
N ASN A 157 2.00 -4.02 18.41
CA ASN A 157 3.27 -4.71 18.16
C ASN A 157 4.48 -3.83 17.80
N GLY A 158 4.48 -2.54 18.16
CA GLY A 158 5.65 -1.66 17.95
C GLY A 158 5.95 -1.33 16.49
N GLN A 159 5.04 -1.65 15.57
CA GLN A 159 5.09 -1.19 14.19
C GLN A 159 4.61 0.27 14.14
N PHE A 160 5.56 1.19 14.02
CA PHE A 160 5.25 2.61 13.90
C PHE A 160 5.04 2.94 12.43
N ARG A 161 3.81 3.29 12.06
CA ARG A 161 3.53 3.87 10.74
C ARG A 161 4.20 5.24 10.64
N THR A 162 4.84 5.51 9.52
CA THR A 162 5.40 6.84 9.26
C THR A 162 4.29 7.89 9.15
N PRO A 163 4.37 9.02 9.88
CA PRO A 163 3.39 10.09 9.75
C PRO A 163 3.37 10.67 8.33
N ARG A 164 2.17 10.95 7.79
CA ARG A 164 1.99 11.40 6.40
C ARG A 164 2.78 12.66 6.04
N HIS A 165 2.86 13.63 6.95
CA HIS A 165 3.61 14.86 6.70
C HIS A 165 5.12 14.60 6.53
N VAL A 166 5.66 13.57 7.18
CA VAL A 166 7.07 13.17 7.02
C VAL A 166 7.27 12.50 5.67
N ILE A 167 6.40 11.55 5.31
CA ILE A 167 6.43 10.89 4.00
C ILE A 167 6.40 11.94 2.88
N ARG A 168 5.44 12.88 2.96
CA ARG A 168 5.28 13.95 1.97
C ARG A 168 6.53 14.82 1.86
N ALA A 169 7.06 15.30 2.98
CA ALA A 169 8.27 16.12 2.98
C ALA A 169 9.45 15.36 2.34
N MET A 170 9.62 14.07 2.64
CA MET A 170 10.69 13.26 2.06
C MET A 170 10.52 13.06 0.56
N VAL A 171 9.31 12.74 0.09
CA VAL A 171 9.02 12.57 -1.34
C VAL A 171 9.23 13.88 -2.08
N GLU A 172 8.76 15.01 -1.54
CA GLU A 172 8.96 16.34 -2.14
C GLU A 172 10.45 16.72 -2.23
N MET A 173 11.27 16.37 -1.24
CA MET A 173 12.72 16.59 -1.30
C MET A 173 13.43 15.70 -2.32
N VAL A 174 12.95 14.47 -2.52
CA VAL A 174 13.52 13.52 -3.48
C VAL A 174 13.13 13.85 -4.91
N ALA A 175 11.89 14.32 -5.11
CA ALA A 175 11.33 14.63 -6.42
C ALA A 175 11.50 13.49 -7.44
N PRO A 176 10.89 12.30 -7.19
CA PRO A 176 11.02 11.15 -8.09
C PRO A 176 10.49 11.47 -9.49
N ARG A 177 11.15 10.94 -10.52
CA ARG A 177 10.77 11.14 -11.93
C ARG A 177 10.00 9.94 -12.51
N PRO A 178 9.11 10.14 -13.50
CA PRO A 178 8.30 9.07 -14.11
C PRO A 178 9.09 7.94 -14.78
N ASP A 179 10.36 8.14 -15.10
CA ASP A 179 11.26 7.15 -15.69
C ASP A 179 12.05 6.34 -14.65
N GLU A 180 12.04 6.76 -13.38
CA GLU A 180 12.80 6.14 -12.31
C GLU A 180 12.09 4.92 -11.70
N VAL A 181 12.86 4.07 -11.02
CA VAL A 181 12.38 3.00 -10.16
C VAL A 181 12.52 3.41 -8.70
N VAL A 182 11.40 3.45 -7.98
CA VAL A 182 11.27 3.78 -6.56
C VAL A 182 11.12 2.50 -5.75
N GLY A 183 12.07 2.24 -4.85
CA GLY A 183 12.08 1.09 -3.96
C GLY A 183 11.81 1.44 -2.49
N ASP A 184 11.02 0.60 -1.82
CA ASP A 184 10.85 0.60 -0.37
C ASP A 184 11.08 -0.83 0.19
N PRO A 185 12.25 -1.14 0.78
CA PRO A 185 12.57 -2.46 1.32
C PRO A 185 11.83 -2.82 2.62
N ALA A 186 11.05 -1.90 3.20
CA ALA A 186 10.26 -2.13 4.41
C ALA A 186 8.91 -1.40 4.29
N CYS A 187 8.14 -1.76 3.26
CA CYS A 187 7.08 -0.89 2.75
C CYS A 187 5.87 -0.74 3.68
N GLY A 188 5.61 -1.69 4.60
CA GLY A 188 4.46 -1.65 5.49
C GLY A 188 3.17 -1.47 4.70
N THR A 189 2.47 -0.35 4.91
CA THR A 189 1.24 -0.01 4.15
C THR A 189 1.51 0.68 2.80
N ALA A 190 2.73 0.63 2.27
CA ALA A 190 3.20 1.32 1.07
C ALA A 190 3.06 2.85 1.08
N GLY A 191 3.23 3.48 2.25
CA GLY A 191 3.02 4.93 2.41
C GLY A 191 3.92 5.80 1.51
N PHE A 192 5.20 5.46 1.40
CA PHE A 192 6.14 6.16 0.52
C PHE A 192 5.81 6.00 -0.95
N LEU A 193 5.48 4.77 -1.38
CA LEU A 193 5.15 4.47 -2.77
C LEU A 193 3.86 5.18 -3.21
N VAL A 194 2.83 5.19 -2.35
CA VAL A 194 1.59 5.94 -2.59
C VAL A 194 1.84 7.44 -2.70
N GLU A 195 2.62 8.02 -1.78
CA GLU A 195 2.92 9.46 -1.84
C GLU A 195 3.78 9.81 -3.05
N ALA A 196 4.70 8.94 -3.47
CA ALA A 196 5.46 9.13 -4.71
C ALA A 196 4.54 9.17 -5.93
N MET A 197 3.54 8.28 -6.03
CA MET A 197 2.52 8.35 -7.07
C MET A 197 1.71 9.66 -7.00
N GLN A 198 1.24 10.05 -5.82
CA GLN A 198 0.51 11.31 -5.66
C GLN A 198 1.36 12.53 -6.04
N TYR A 199 2.65 12.52 -5.72
CA TYR A 199 3.60 13.55 -6.13
C TYR A 199 3.69 13.63 -7.66
N LEU A 200 3.86 12.51 -8.35
CA LEU A 200 3.88 12.48 -9.82
C LEU A 200 2.58 13.02 -10.41
N MET A 201 1.43 12.63 -9.87
CA MET A 201 0.14 13.17 -10.34
C MET A 201 0.11 14.69 -10.21
N ARG A 202 0.57 15.24 -9.08
CA ARG A 202 0.59 16.71 -8.85
C ARG A 202 1.53 17.45 -9.80
N GLU A 203 2.74 16.94 -10.01
CA GLU A 203 3.78 17.61 -10.81
C GLU A 203 3.60 17.42 -12.32
N TYR A 204 3.01 16.29 -12.75
CA TYR A 204 2.86 15.91 -14.16
C TYR A 204 1.40 15.98 -14.60
N THR A 205 0.69 17.03 -14.17
CA THR A 205 -0.63 17.41 -14.68
C THR A 205 -0.54 18.75 -15.41
N SER A 206 -1.07 18.82 -16.63
CA SER A 206 -1.16 20.07 -17.38
C SER A 206 -2.10 21.06 -16.67
N PRO A 207 -1.82 22.37 -16.65
CA PRO A 207 -2.67 23.36 -15.95
C PRO A 207 -4.15 23.31 -16.36
N GLU A 208 -4.45 22.95 -17.61
CA GLU A 208 -5.79 22.83 -18.17
C GLU A 208 -6.55 21.60 -17.64
N MET A 209 -5.82 20.60 -17.17
CA MET A 209 -6.34 19.34 -16.61
C MET A 209 -6.38 19.37 -15.08
N VAL A 210 -6.14 20.51 -14.45
CA VAL A 210 -6.35 20.66 -13.00
C VAL A 210 -7.81 21.01 -12.75
N GLU A 211 -8.55 20.08 -12.17
CA GLU A 211 -9.94 20.29 -11.79
C GLU A 211 -10.03 20.73 -10.33
N THR A 212 -11.11 21.42 -9.96
CA THR A 212 -11.40 21.71 -8.56
C THR A 212 -12.65 20.95 -8.16
N ASP A 213 -12.55 20.14 -7.12
CA ASP A 213 -13.67 19.42 -6.55
C ASP A 213 -14.72 20.43 -6.04
N PRO A 214 -15.96 20.37 -6.54
CA PRO A 214 -16.99 21.36 -6.21
C PRO A 214 -17.49 21.27 -4.78
N GLU A 215 -17.30 20.14 -4.09
CA GLU A 215 -17.77 19.94 -2.71
C GLU A 215 -16.72 20.35 -1.68
N THR A 216 -15.45 20.09 -1.98
CA THR A 216 -14.32 20.28 -1.04
C THR A 216 -13.44 21.47 -1.37
N GLY A 217 -13.50 21.98 -2.61
CA GLY A 217 -12.64 23.06 -3.10
C GLY A 217 -11.20 22.64 -3.36
N GLU A 218 -10.91 21.33 -3.35
CA GLU A 218 -9.56 20.81 -3.54
C GLU A 218 -9.19 20.61 -5.01
N LYS A 219 -7.90 20.71 -5.31
CA LYS A 219 -7.39 20.45 -6.66
C LYS A 219 -7.28 18.95 -6.90
N ILE A 220 -7.88 18.50 -8.00
CA ILE A 220 -7.78 17.15 -8.54
C ILE A 220 -6.75 17.19 -9.66
N TYR A 221 -5.79 16.26 -9.60
CA TYR A 221 -4.69 16.16 -10.56
C TYR A 221 -4.85 14.87 -11.35
N HIS A 222 -4.98 14.97 -12.68
CA HIS A 222 -5.27 13.83 -13.54
C HIS A 222 -4.02 13.11 -14.07
N GLY A 223 -2.85 13.72 -13.96
CA GLY A 223 -1.57 13.13 -14.37
C GLY A 223 -1.49 12.88 -15.87
N ASP A 224 -2.09 13.73 -16.71
CA ASP A 224 -2.17 13.54 -18.16
C ASP A 224 -0.79 13.47 -18.83
N LEU A 225 0.22 14.14 -18.27
CA LEU A 225 1.59 14.09 -18.77
C LEU A 225 2.32 12.78 -18.41
N LEU A 226 1.73 11.93 -17.57
CA LEU A 226 2.27 10.61 -17.23
C LEU A 226 1.88 9.52 -18.24
N GLU A 227 0.99 9.80 -19.20
CA GLU A 227 0.51 8.81 -20.17
C GLU A 227 1.65 8.10 -20.94
N PRO A 228 2.75 8.77 -21.36
CA PRO A 228 3.89 8.09 -21.98
C PRO A 228 4.60 7.08 -21.05
N HIS A 229 4.52 7.28 -19.74
CA HIS A 229 5.16 6.46 -18.71
C HIS A 229 4.18 5.47 -18.07
N ARG A 230 2.91 5.43 -18.52
CA ARG A 230 1.84 4.67 -17.87
C ARG A 230 2.19 3.21 -17.66
N GLU A 231 2.73 2.52 -18.67
CA GLU A 231 3.11 1.11 -18.51
C GLU A 231 4.19 0.91 -17.43
N HIS A 232 5.20 1.78 -17.41
CA HIS A 232 6.29 1.72 -16.42
C HIS A 232 5.77 2.01 -15.01
N ILE A 233 4.97 3.07 -14.83
CA ILE A 233 4.37 3.46 -13.55
C ILE A 233 3.51 2.31 -13.01
N GLN A 234 2.71 1.69 -13.87
CA GLN A 234 1.77 0.66 -13.47
C GLN A 234 2.42 -0.67 -13.08
N ARG A 235 3.62 -0.99 -13.59
CA ARG A 235 4.20 -2.35 -13.50
C ARG A 235 5.63 -2.44 -13.00
N ARG A 236 6.38 -1.34 -12.98
CA ARG A 236 7.85 -1.39 -12.79
C ARG A 236 8.40 -0.32 -11.87
N MET A 237 7.74 0.84 -11.82
CA MET A 237 8.23 2.00 -11.06
C MET A 237 8.24 1.73 -9.56
N PHE A 238 7.14 1.23 -8.99
CA PHE A 238 6.98 1.10 -7.55
C PHE A 238 7.28 -0.33 -7.10
N ARG A 239 8.34 -0.49 -6.32
CA ARG A 239 8.77 -1.77 -5.78
C ARG A 239 8.78 -1.75 -4.26
N GLY A 240 8.12 -2.72 -3.65
CA GLY A 240 8.00 -2.83 -2.18
C GLY A 240 8.41 -4.19 -1.66
N PHE A 241 8.95 -4.24 -0.46
CA PHE A 241 9.22 -5.49 0.25
C PHE A 241 8.71 -5.40 1.68
N ASP A 242 8.12 -6.49 2.15
CA ASP A 242 7.76 -6.65 3.55
C ASP A 242 7.78 -8.15 3.90
N PHE A 243 7.98 -8.47 5.18
CA PHE A 243 7.99 -9.84 5.68
C PHE A 243 6.66 -10.23 6.36
N ASP A 244 5.69 -9.32 6.44
CA ASP A 244 4.33 -9.57 6.92
C ASP A 244 3.34 -9.64 5.75
N VAL A 245 2.73 -10.81 5.55
CA VAL A 245 1.74 -11.04 4.49
C VAL A 245 0.53 -10.11 4.63
N THR A 246 0.12 -9.80 5.86
CA THR A 246 -1.01 -8.90 6.13
C THR A 246 -0.68 -7.49 5.67
N MET A 247 0.56 -7.03 5.90
CA MET A 247 1.02 -5.71 5.45
C MET A 247 1.08 -5.64 3.92
N LEU A 248 1.56 -6.70 3.25
CA LEU A 248 1.56 -6.75 1.80
C LEU A 248 0.15 -6.68 1.19
N ARG A 249 -0.83 -7.37 1.78
CA ARG A 249 -2.24 -7.25 1.34
C ARG A 249 -2.74 -5.82 1.46
N ILE A 250 -2.46 -5.18 2.59
CA ILE A 250 -2.82 -3.79 2.85
C ILE A 250 -2.10 -2.83 1.89
N ALA A 251 -0.80 -3.01 1.67
CA ALA A 251 0.01 -2.26 0.73
C ALA A 251 -0.53 -2.38 -0.71
N ALA A 252 -0.77 -3.61 -1.17
CA ALA A 252 -1.34 -3.86 -2.49
C ALA A 252 -2.66 -3.10 -2.64
N MET A 253 -3.58 -3.28 -1.68
CA MET A 253 -4.89 -2.61 -1.70
C MET A 253 -4.74 -1.08 -1.70
N ASN A 254 -3.78 -0.56 -0.94
CA ASN A 254 -3.51 0.87 -0.88
C ASN A 254 -3.03 1.41 -2.24
N LEU A 255 -2.09 0.72 -2.88
CA LEU A 255 -1.57 1.08 -4.20
C LEU A 255 -2.66 1.01 -5.27
N LEU A 256 -3.49 -0.05 -5.27
CA LEU A 256 -4.64 -0.20 -6.17
C LEU A 256 -5.64 0.94 -6.02
N LEU A 257 -5.95 1.32 -4.78
CA LEU A 257 -6.86 2.43 -4.49
C LEU A 257 -6.28 3.78 -4.90
N HIS A 258 -4.95 3.90 -4.99
CA HIS A 258 -4.26 5.08 -5.52
C HIS A 258 -3.91 4.97 -7.02
N GLY A 259 -4.52 4.02 -7.73
CA GLY A 259 -4.45 3.94 -9.19
C GLY A 259 -3.26 3.17 -9.74
N ILE A 260 -2.60 2.34 -8.93
CA ILE A 260 -1.55 1.42 -9.37
C ILE A 260 -2.17 0.01 -9.44
N ASP A 261 -2.50 -0.42 -10.65
CA ASP A 261 -3.23 -1.67 -10.91
C ASP A 261 -2.36 -2.92 -10.72
N ALA A 262 -1.04 -2.79 -10.84
CA ALA A 262 -0.08 -3.89 -10.88
C ALA A 262 1.16 -3.61 -9.98
N PRO A 263 0.97 -3.48 -8.67
CA PRO A 263 2.07 -3.14 -7.76
C PRO A 263 3.09 -4.28 -7.62
N ASP A 264 4.38 -3.97 -7.76
CA ASP A 264 5.50 -4.92 -7.66
C ASP A 264 5.98 -5.04 -6.20
N ILE A 265 5.16 -5.65 -5.33
CA ILE A 265 5.47 -5.82 -3.90
C ILE A 265 5.82 -7.27 -3.56
N HIS A 266 6.70 -7.56 -2.62
CA HIS A 266 7.16 -8.94 -2.41
C HIS A 266 7.25 -9.34 -0.95
N TYR A 267 6.82 -10.58 -0.68
CA TYR A 267 7.10 -11.24 0.59
C TYR A 267 8.56 -11.64 0.65
N GLN A 268 9.33 -10.89 1.44
CA GLN A 268 10.76 -11.08 1.58
C GLN A 268 11.29 -10.37 2.83
N ASP A 269 12.06 -11.09 3.65
CA ASP A 269 12.98 -10.43 4.57
C ASP A 269 14.16 -9.89 3.74
N THR A 270 14.24 -8.56 3.59
CA THR A 270 15.28 -7.90 2.77
C THR A 270 16.67 -7.98 3.36
N LEU A 271 16.82 -8.40 4.62
CA LEU A 271 18.10 -8.62 5.27
C LEU A 271 18.57 -10.08 5.15
N SER A 272 17.69 -11.00 4.75
CA SER A 272 17.95 -12.44 4.63
C SER A 272 18.92 -12.77 3.49
N ASN A 273 19.67 -13.87 3.64
CA ASN A 273 20.47 -14.48 2.57
C ASN A 273 19.61 -14.87 1.35
N THR A 274 18.32 -15.14 1.57
CA THR A 274 17.39 -15.54 0.51
C THR A 274 17.02 -14.39 -0.43
N PHE A 275 17.20 -13.13 -0.03
CA PHE A 275 16.83 -11.99 -0.86
C PHE A 275 17.57 -11.95 -2.21
N PRO A 276 18.92 -11.98 -2.25
CA PRO A 276 19.65 -12.04 -3.53
C PRO A 276 19.44 -13.35 -4.29
N GLU A 277 19.09 -14.45 -3.62
CA GLU A 277 18.78 -15.72 -4.30
C GLU A 277 17.44 -15.66 -5.03
N ARG A 278 16.42 -15.12 -4.37
CA ARG A 278 15.04 -15.05 -4.89
C ARG A 278 14.84 -13.90 -5.86
N TYR A 279 15.50 -12.76 -5.60
CA TYR A 279 15.39 -11.54 -6.40
C TYR A 279 16.77 -10.98 -6.79
N PRO A 280 17.59 -11.73 -7.56
CA PRO A 280 18.97 -11.33 -7.88
C PRO A 280 19.06 -9.99 -8.60
N LYS A 281 18.07 -9.67 -9.43
CA LYS A 281 18.00 -8.39 -10.16
C LYS A 281 17.50 -7.22 -9.32
N MET A 282 16.86 -7.49 -8.17
CA MET A 282 16.34 -6.44 -7.28
C MET A 282 17.24 -6.21 -6.06
N ALA A 283 18.03 -7.21 -5.69
CA ALA A 283 18.92 -7.15 -4.54
C ALA A 283 20.19 -6.30 -4.78
N ALA A 284 20.52 -5.98 -6.04
CA ALA A 284 21.68 -5.15 -6.40
C ALA A 284 21.36 -4.15 -7.53
N ASP A 285 21.70 -2.88 -7.31
CA ASP A 285 21.63 -1.77 -8.29
C ASP A 285 20.28 -1.58 -9.02
N ALA A 286 19.20 -1.97 -8.34
CA ALA A 286 17.87 -2.11 -8.97
C ALA A 286 16.96 -0.89 -8.86
N PHE A 287 17.30 0.07 -7.99
CA PHE A 287 16.47 1.23 -7.68
C PHE A 287 17.24 2.52 -8.02
N ASP A 288 16.53 3.49 -8.58
CA ASP A 288 17.05 4.84 -8.77
C ASP A 288 16.85 5.69 -7.52
N VAL A 289 15.75 5.42 -6.81
CA VAL A 289 15.32 6.10 -5.60
C VAL A 289 14.94 5.07 -4.55
N ILE A 290 15.45 5.24 -3.33
CA ILE A 290 15.01 4.48 -2.16
C ILE A 290 14.33 5.44 -1.18
N LEU A 291 13.11 5.11 -0.78
CA LEU A 291 12.32 5.82 0.22
C LEU A 291 11.81 4.80 1.23
N ALA A 292 12.33 4.83 2.45
CA ALA A 292 12.03 3.79 3.43
C ALA A 292 12.00 4.31 4.87
N ASN A 293 11.18 3.65 5.69
CA ASN A 293 11.23 3.74 7.16
C ASN A 293 11.34 2.33 7.76
N PRO A 294 12.56 1.76 7.83
CA PRO A 294 12.77 0.42 8.34
C PRO A 294 12.38 0.27 9.82
N PRO A 295 12.11 -0.96 10.30
CA PRO A 295 11.68 -1.19 11.68
C PRO A 295 12.74 -0.74 12.72
N PHE A 296 12.29 -0.02 13.76
CA PHE A 296 13.17 0.53 14.80
C PHE A 296 13.59 -0.48 15.88
N LYS A 297 12.79 -1.54 16.08
CA LYS A 297 13.00 -2.58 17.09
C LYS A 297 12.62 -3.93 16.50
N GLY A 298 13.40 -4.95 16.84
CA GLY A 298 13.18 -6.33 16.41
C GLY A 298 14.37 -7.21 16.82
N SER A 299 14.15 -8.51 16.88
CA SER A 299 15.23 -9.50 16.96
C SER A 299 15.59 -9.94 15.55
N LEU A 300 16.84 -9.74 15.15
CA LEU A 300 17.37 -10.32 13.92
C LEU A 300 17.73 -11.78 14.17
N ASP A 301 17.35 -12.65 13.26
CA ASP A 301 17.94 -13.97 13.17
C ASP A 301 19.30 -13.85 12.47
N PHE A 302 20.37 -13.73 13.25
CA PHE A 302 21.72 -13.52 12.72
C PHE A 302 22.21 -14.67 11.84
N GLU A 303 21.61 -15.86 11.93
CA GLU A 303 21.95 -16.99 11.06
C GLU A 303 21.39 -16.80 9.65
N ASP A 304 20.28 -16.08 9.51
CA ASP A 304 19.63 -15.80 8.22
C ASP A 304 20.10 -14.49 7.57
N VAL A 305 20.70 -13.56 8.32
CA VAL A 305 21.16 -12.27 7.75
C VAL A 305 22.27 -12.46 6.72
N HIS A 306 22.19 -11.72 5.60
CA HIS A 306 23.15 -11.82 4.52
C HIS A 306 24.58 -11.50 4.96
N ASN A 307 25.52 -12.38 4.59
CA ASN A 307 26.90 -12.34 5.08
C ASN A 307 27.62 -11.00 4.83
N THR A 308 27.32 -10.32 3.73
CA THR A 308 27.92 -9.01 3.42
C THR A 308 27.47 -7.92 4.41
N LEU A 309 26.25 -8.00 4.93
CA LEU A 309 25.70 -7.05 5.91
C LEU A 309 26.32 -7.27 7.29
N LEU A 310 26.52 -8.53 7.69
CA LEU A 310 27.23 -8.89 8.93
C LEU A 310 28.70 -8.45 8.91
N GLY A 311 29.33 -8.46 7.74
CA GLY A 311 30.68 -7.94 7.53
C GLY A 311 30.78 -6.42 7.72
N GLN A 312 29.71 -5.68 7.39
CA GLN A 312 29.65 -4.23 7.48
C GLN A 312 29.20 -3.71 8.86
N VAL A 313 28.39 -4.46 9.62
CA VAL A 313 27.87 -4.04 10.94
C VAL A 313 28.13 -5.09 12.01
N LYS A 314 29.16 -4.89 12.83
CA LYS A 314 29.45 -5.75 14.00
C LYS A 314 28.79 -5.22 15.26
N THR A 315 27.53 -5.57 15.56
CA THR A 315 26.97 -5.32 16.90
C THR A 315 26.06 -6.43 17.43
N LYS A 316 26.31 -6.82 18.69
CA LYS A 316 25.54 -7.79 19.51
C LYS A 316 24.50 -7.15 20.45
N LYS A 317 24.19 -5.84 20.34
CA LYS A 317 23.32 -5.13 21.32
C LYS A 317 21.87 -5.00 20.86
N ARG A 318 20.95 -5.42 21.73
CA ARG A 318 19.47 -5.49 21.57
C ARG A 318 18.75 -4.13 21.67
N SER A 319 19.45 -3.01 21.54
CA SER A 319 18.86 -1.68 21.60
C SER A 319 19.54 -0.74 20.59
N CYS A 320 18.80 -0.41 19.54
CA CYS A 320 19.17 0.61 18.57
C CYS A 320 19.09 1.98 19.27
N CYS A 321 20.21 2.49 19.79
CA CYS A 321 20.51 3.87 20.20
C CYS A 321 21.51 3.86 21.39
N SER A 322 22.80 3.69 21.12
CA SER A 322 23.83 4.13 22.07
C SER A 322 25.20 4.46 21.47
N SER A 323 25.48 4.11 20.21
CA SER A 323 26.66 4.64 19.51
C SER A 323 26.37 4.99 18.06
N PRO A 324 27.02 6.03 17.50
CA PRO A 324 26.66 6.55 16.19
C PRO A 324 26.87 5.53 15.06
N SER A 325 27.90 4.68 15.10
CA SER A 325 28.33 3.87 13.96
C SER A 325 27.65 2.49 13.79
N SER A 326 26.39 2.29 14.17
CA SER A 326 25.91 0.92 14.51
C SER A 326 24.50 0.49 14.08
N CYS A 327 23.96 1.00 12.97
CA CYS A 327 22.67 0.53 12.45
C CYS A 327 22.81 -0.26 11.15
N ALA A 328 22.15 -1.43 11.05
CA ALA A 328 22.04 -2.21 9.81
C ALA A 328 21.43 -1.40 8.64
N CYS A 329 20.54 -0.44 8.95
CA CYS A 329 20.03 0.52 7.97
C CYS A 329 21.12 1.40 7.34
N CYS A 330 22.18 1.75 8.07
CA CYS A 330 23.26 2.60 7.54
C CYS A 330 24.19 1.82 6.60
N ALA A 331 24.38 0.53 6.83
CA ALA A 331 25.23 -0.32 5.98
C ALA A 331 24.67 -0.48 4.56
N TRP A 332 23.35 -0.46 4.41
CA TRP A 332 22.70 -0.50 3.10
C TRP A 332 22.97 0.76 2.24
N ALA A 333 23.41 1.87 2.85
CA ALA A 333 23.49 3.18 2.19
C ALA A 333 24.86 3.87 2.24
N GLY A 334 25.88 3.26 2.87
CA GLY A 334 27.24 3.83 2.93
C GLY A 334 27.37 5.18 3.65
N ALA A 335 26.41 5.58 4.48
CA ALA A 335 26.34 6.93 5.08
C ALA A 335 27.03 7.05 6.46
N PRO A 336 27.70 8.19 6.79
CA PRO A 336 28.30 8.41 8.11
C PRO A 336 27.23 8.74 9.16
N PRO A 337 27.51 8.45 10.46
CA PRO A 337 26.47 8.42 11.48
C PRO A 337 26.16 9.77 12.15
N PRO A 338 24.88 10.09 12.44
CA PRO A 338 24.51 11.30 13.17
C PRO A 338 24.43 11.10 14.69
N SER A 339 24.57 12.20 15.43
CA SER A 339 24.40 12.29 16.87
C SER A 339 22.95 12.65 17.24
N SER A 340 22.31 11.81 18.06
CA SER A 340 21.03 12.01 18.82
C SER A 340 19.77 11.31 18.30
N ARG A 341 18.83 11.10 19.23
CA ARG A 341 17.59 10.30 19.12
C ARG A 341 16.55 10.95 18.18
N THR A 342 16.72 10.77 16.89
CA THR A 342 15.70 11.11 15.87
C THR A 342 15.57 9.92 14.91
N GLY A 343 14.36 9.68 14.40
CA GLY A 343 14.05 8.53 13.54
C GLY A 343 14.94 8.48 12.30
N PHE A 344 15.36 7.27 11.91
CA PHE A 344 16.11 7.05 10.68
C PHE A 344 15.15 7.00 9.50
N PHE A 345 15.40 7.87 8.52
CA PHE A 345 14.75 7.87 7.23
C PHE A 345 15.82 7.63 6.18
N LEU A 346 15.62 6.64 5.31
CA LEU A 346 16.56 6.37 4.24
C LEU A 346 16.07 7.03 2.95
N VAL A 347 16.87 7.95 2.43
CA VAL A 347 16.67 8.65 1.17
C VAL A 347 17.97 8.60 0.40
N VAL A 348 18.00 7.90 -0.74
CA VAL A 348 19.20 7.82 -1.58
C VAL A 348 18.81 8.03 -3.05
N PRO A 349 19.07 9.20 -3.64
CA PRO A 349 18.95 9.43 -5.09
C PRO A 349 20.25 9.08 -5.84
N ARG A 350 20.14 8.47 -7.02
CA ARG A 350 21.28 8.04 -7.86
C ARG A 350 22.35 9.10 -8.23
N PRO A 351 22.09 10.41 -8.42
CA PRO A 351 23.14 11.35 -8.83
C PRO A 351 24.16 11.68 -7.72
N MET A 352 23.93 11.24 -6.47
CA MET A 352 24.77 11.58 -5.31
C MET A 352 25.76 10.50 -4.87
N TRP A 353 25.95 9.44 -5.66
CA TRP A 353 26.91 8.37 -5.34
C TRP A 353 28.39 8.84 -5.35
N THR A 354 28.69 10.03 -5.88
CA THR A 354 30.04 10.60 -5.94
C THR A 354 30.22 11.93 -5.21
N CYS A 355 29.20 12.48 -4.54
CA CYS A 355 29.29 13.80 -3.88
C CYS A 355 28.58 13.94 -2.53
N ALA A 356 28.26 12.85 -1.83
CA ALA A 356 27.76 12.92 -0.45
C ALA A 356 28.91 13.07 0.57
N ALA A 357 29.66 14.18 0.50
CA ALA A 357 30.64 14.56 1.53
C ALA A 357 30.44 15.99 2.05
N SER A 358 29.42 16.70 1.61
CA SER A 358 29.13 18.06 2.08
C SER A 358 27.64 18.31 1.96
N TRP A 359 27.07 19.02 2.94
CA TRP A 359 25.65 19.37 3.09
C TRP A 359 24.83 18.42 3.98
N TRP A 360 25.23 18.37 5.25
CA TRP A 360 24.35 18.04 6.37
C TRP A 360 24.33 19.25 7.31
N THR A 361 23.43 20.20 7.08
CA THR A 361 23.20 21.33 7.99
C THR A 361 22.02 21.05 8.89
N THR A 362 22.33 20.96 10.17
CA THR A 362 21.44 20.98 11.34
C THR A 362 20.40 22.10 11.20
N THR A 363 19.14 21.76 10.95
CA THR A 363 18.03 22.69 11.22
C THR A 363 17.36 22.22 12.50
N SER A 364 17.76 22.81 13.63
CA SER A 364 17.02 22.66 14.88
C SER A 364 15.72 23.43 14.75
N LEU A 365 14.58 22.74 14.60
CA LEU A 365 13.29 23.32 14.92
C LEU A 365 13.23 23.45 16.46
N ARG A 366 13.55 24.63 16.98
CA ARG A 366 13.10 25.05 18.31
C ARG A 366 11.67 25.55 18.17
N GLY A 367 10.81 25.11 19.09
CA GLY A 367 9.48 25.69 19.29
C GLY A 367 9.52 27.08 19.89
#